data_AF-A0A1I7C4Z7-F1
#
_entry.id   AF-A0A1I7C4Z7-F1
#
_cell.length_a   1.000
_cell.length_b   1.000
_cell.length_c   1.000
_cell.angle_alpha   90.00
_cell.angle_beta   90.00
_cell.angle_gamma   90.00
#
_symmetry.space_group_name_H-M   'P 1'
#
loop_
_entity.id
_entity.type
_entity.pdbx_description
1 polymer ?
#
loop_
_entity_poly.entity_id
_entity_poly.type
_entity_poly.pdbx_seq_one_letter_code
_entity_poly.pdbx_strand_id
1 'polypeptide(L)'
;MRRALACLAAAAALAGCGDEGGAAPAATATAPATTSTPPSDREAADAVFTDFVTDQGLTSHGSVEDLIALALAVCDAYDRGVAVTDVVASLEDSGFAGYEAGQVIGAATATYCPEHEDAASGT
;
A
#
# COMPACT_ATOMS: atom_id res chain seq x y z
N MET A 1 3.09 -32.40 -25.24
CA MET A 1 1.73 -32.95 -25.29
C MET A 1 0.91 -32.32 -24.15
N ARG A 2 0.10 -31.28 -24.44
CA ARG A 2 -0.83 -30.66 -23.48
C ARG A 2 -2.22 -31.23 -23.76
N ARG A 3 -2.78 -31.96 -22.80
CA ARG A 3 -4.13 -32.50 -22.89
C ARG A 3 -5.15 -31.38 -22.72
N ALA A 4 -6.07 -31.33 -23.68
CA ALA A 4 -7.25 -30.49 -23.70
C ALA A 4 -8.21 -30.82 -22.56
N LEU A 5 -8.83 -29.80 -21.99
CA LEU A 5 -10.15 -29.87 -21.36
C LEU A 5 -10.85 -28.55 -21.66
N ALA A 6 -11.59 -28.56 -22.77
CA ALA A 6 -12.59 -27.58 -23.11
C ALA A 6 -13.94 -28.02 -22.53
N CYS A 7 -14.86 -27.05 -22.46
CA CYS A 7 -16.30 -27.16 -22.21
C CYS A 7 -16.75 -27.17 -20.75
N LEU A 8 -17.17 -25.98 -20.29
CA LEU A 8 -18.56 -25.82 -19.85
C LEU A 8 -18.98 -24.36 -20.06
N ALA A 9 -19.68 -24.15 -21.17
CA ALA A 9 -20.52 -23.00 -21.38
C ALA A 9 -21.74 -23.12 -20.44
N ALA A 10 -22.06 -22.03 -19.75
CA ALA A 10 -23.40 -21.78 -19.24
C ALA A 10 -23.65 -20.28 -19.32
N ALA A 11 -24.10 -19.84 -20.49
CA ALA A 11 -24.88 -18.63 -20.62
C ALA A 11 -26.29 -18.89 -20.03
N ALA A 12 -26.89 -17.85 -19.46
CA ALA A 12 -28.33 -17.54 -19.38
C ALA A 12 -28.91 -17.33 -17.98
N ALA A 13 -29.70 -16.25 -17.90
CA ALA A 13 -30.66 -15.84 -16.87
C ALA A 13 -30.03 -15.34 -15.56
N LEU A 14 -30.31 -14.13 -15.08
CA LEU A 14 -31.66 -13.68 -14.70
C LEU A 14 -31.87 -12.18 -14.94
N ALA A 15 -32.56 -11.85 -16.04
CA ALA A 15 -33.58 -10.81 -15.98
C ALA A 15 -34.84 -11.48 -15.43
N GLY A 16 -35.20 -11.18 -14.19
CA GLY A 16 -36.40 -11.70 -13.52
C GLY A 16 -37.27 -10.54 -13.04
N CYS A 17 -38.44 -10.41 -13.67
CA CYS A 17 -39.56 -9.54 -13.29
C CYS A 17 -40.05 -9.79 -11.86
N GLY A 18 -40.65 -8.75 -11.27
CA GLY A 18 -41.16 -8.74 -9.91
C GLY A 18 -42.40 -9.60 -9.62
N ASP A 19 -42.70 -9.69 -8.33
CA ASP A 19 -43.97 -10.13 -7.77
C ASP A 19 -44.34 -9.13 -6.65
N GLU A 20 -45.31 -8.26 -6.92
CA GLU A 20 -45.91 -7.36 -5.94
C GLU A 20 -46.93 -8.15 -5.11
N GLY A 21 -46.42 -8.89 -4.11
CA GLY A 21 -47.22 -9.51 -3.06
C GLY A 21 -47.33 -8.61 -1.84
N GLY A 22 -48.46 -7.94 -1.67
CA GLY A 22 -48.73 -7.08 -0.52
C GLY A 22 -48.79 -7.82 0.82
N ALA A 23 -47.95 -7.41 1.76
CA ALA A 23 -48.20 -7.32 3.21
C ALA A 23 -46.96 -6.71 3.90
N ALA A 24 -47.09 -5.55 4.55
CA ALA A 24 -46.15 -5.11 5.59
C ALA A 24 -46.36 -5.99 6.85
N PRO A 25 -45.36 -6.27 7.71
CA PRO A 25 -44.18 -5.44 7.99
C PRO A 25 -42.84 -6.21 8.11
N ALA A 26 -41.79 -5.47 8.46
CA ALA A 26 -40.44 -5.91 8.83
C ALA A 26 -39.48 -6.21 7.68
N ALA A 27 -38.88 -5.13 7.17
CA ALA A 27 -37.59 -5.21 6.50
C ALA A 27 -36.54 -5.72 7.51
N THR A 28 -36.30 -7.03 7.55
CA THR A 28 -35.00 -7.55 8.00
C THR A 28 -33.98 -7.09 6.97
N ALA A 29 -33.35 -5.94 7.24
CA ALA A 29 -32.12 -5.56 6.58
C ALA A 29 -31.09 -6.65 6.87
N THR A 30 -30.82 -7.52 5.91
CA THR A 30 -29.61 -8.35 5.91
C THR A 30 -28.44 -7.38 5.86
N ALA A 31 -27.89 -7.04 7.02
CA ALA A 31 -26.65 -6.30 7.11
C ALA A 31 -25.58 -7.07 6.32
N PRO A 32 -24.83 -6.42 5.41
CA PRO A 32 -23.69 -7.08 4.80
C PRO A 32 -22.75 -7.48 5.94
N ALA A 33 -22.46 -8.78 6.06
CA ALA A 33 -21.40 -9.24 6.92
C ALA A 33 -20.11 -8.60 6.38
N THR A 34 -19.58 -7.61 7.09
CA THR A 34 -18.24 -7.08 6.87
C THR A 34 -17.28 -8.20 7.21
N THR A 35 -16.90 -8.99 6.22
CA THR A 35 -15.74 -9.86 6.31
C THR A 35 -14.53 -8.95 6.40
N SER A 36 -14.06 -8.70 7.62
CA SER A 36 -12.79 -8.01 7.86
C SER A 36 -11.69 -8.97 7.45
N THR A 37 -11.24 -8.88 6.20
CA THR A 37 -10.01 -9.52 5.76
C THR A 37 -8.86 -8.93 6.60
N PRO A 38 -7.99 -9.77 7.19
CA PRO A 38 -6.80 -9.25 7.86
C PRO A 38 -5.95 -8.46 6.86
N PRO A 39 -5.32 -7.34 7.27
CA PRO A 39 -4.48 -6.57 6.36
C PRO A 39 -3.36 -7.47 5.84
N SER A 40 -3.06 -7.33 4.55
CA SER A 40 -1.82 -7.86 3.99
C SER A 40 -0.62 -7.23 4.68
N ASP A 41 0.54 -7.91 4.61
CA ASP A 41 1.79 -7.39 5.17
C ASP A 41 2.14 -6.00 4.60
N ARG A 42 1.78 -5.76 3.34
CA ARG A 42 1.95 -4.46 2.70
C ARG A 42 1.08 -3.37 3.33
N GLU A 43 -0.21 -3.64 3.53
CA GLU A 43 -1.12 -2.68 4.17
C GLU A 43 -0.71 -2.37 5.61
N ALA A 44 -0.18 -3.37 6.34
CA ALA A 44 0.36 -3.16 7.67
C ALA A 44 1.62 -2.26 7.64
N ALA A 45 2.53 -2.49 6.70
CA ALA A 45 3.73 -1.67 6.49
C ALA A 45 3.36 -0.22 6.10
N ASP A 46 2.37 -0.04 5.22
CA ASP A 46 1.84 1.27 4.83
C ASP A 46 1.25 2.03 6.00
N ALA A 47 0.52 1.34 6.90
CA ALA A 47 0.01 1.95 8.11
C ALA A 47 1.14 2.41 9.06
N VAL A 48 2.20 1.61 9.23
CA VAL A 48 3.37 1.98 10.05
C VAL A 48 4.09 3.20 9.48
N PHE A 49 4.33 3.23 8.17
CA PHE A 49 4.99 4.36 7.54
C PHE A 49 4.11 5.62 7.56
N THR A 50 2.80 5.48 7.40
CA THR A 50 1.82 6.57 7.50
C THR A 50 1.83 7.22 8.88
N ASP A 51 1.84 6.41 9.94
CA ASP A 51 1.92 6.87 11.32
C ASP A 51 3.22 7.66 11.52
N PHE A 52 4.35 7.12 11.06
CA PHE A 52 5.64 7.78 11.12
C PHE A 52 5.65 9.16 10.43
N VAL A 53 5.23 9.27 9.17
CA VAL A 53 5.27 10.56 8.45
C VAL A 53 4.31 11.59 9.04
N THR A 54 3.22 11.13 9.65
CA THR A 54 2.28 11.99 10.37
C THR A 54 2.91 12.53 11.65
N ASP A 55 3.50 11.66 12.47
CA ASP A 55 4.14 12.01 13.74
C ASP A 55 5.37 12.91 13.55
N GLN A 56 6.14 12.68 12.48
CA GLN A 56 7.30 13.50 12.15
C GLN A 56 6.94 14.82 11.43
N GLY A 57 5.67 15.07 11.12
CA GLY A 57 5.23 16.29 10.42
C GLY A 57 5.69 16.38 8.95
N LEU A 58 6.01 15.24 8.34
CA LEU A 58 6.54 15.14 6.97
C LEU A 58 5.44 15.27 5.90
N THR A 59 4.16 15.28 6.29
CA THR A 59 3.02 15.49 5.39
C THR A 59 2.98 16.89 4.74
N SER A 60 3.89 17.80 5.14
CA SER A 60 4.13 19.05 4.44
C SER A 60 4.83 18.88 3.08
N HIS A 61 5.51 17.75 2.86
CA HIS A 61 6.22 17.42 1.62
C HIS A 61 5.34 16.77 0.54
N GLY A 62 4.12 16.36 0.87
CA GLY A 62 3.22 15.71 -0.08
C GLY A 62 2.06 14.98 0.59
N SER A 63 1.24 14.30 -0.22
CA SER A 63 0.24 13.40 0.35
C SER A 63 0.91 12.17 0.99
N VAL A 64 0.21 11.50 1.90
CA VAL A 64 0.71 10.26 2.51
C VAL A 64 1.07 9.22 1.43
N GLU A 65 0.27 9.11 0.37
CA GLU A 65 0.54 8.17 -0.72
C GLU A 65 1.78 8.54 -1.53
N ASP A 66 2.05 9.83 -1.72
CA ASP A 66 3.29 10.28 -2.37
C ASP A 66 4.51 9.94 -1.51
N LEU A 67 4.38 10.05 -0.18
CA LEU A 67 5.45 9.71 0.77
C LEU A 67 5.69 8.19 0.83
N ILE A 68 4.63 7.38 0.75
CA ILE A 68 4.75 5.92 0.64
C ILE A 68 5.44 5.55 -0.67
N ALA A 69 5.05 6.16 -1.79
CA ALA A 69 5.68 5.93 -3.08
C ALA A 69 7.16 6.35 -3.07
N LEU A 70 7.49 7.45 -2.41
CA LEU A 70 8.86 7.91 -2.21
C LEU A 70 9.68 6.92 -1.37
N ALA A 71 9.13 6.39 -0.29
CA ALA A 71 9.78 5.39 0.55
C ALA A 71 10.06 4.09 -0.22
N LEU A 72 9.12 3.65 -1.04
CA LEU A 72 9.33 2.53 -1.96
C LEU A 72 10.45 2.81 -2.96
N ALA A 73 10.51 4.03 -3.51
CA ALA A 73 11.56 4.42 -4.44
C ALA A 73 12.96 4.46 -3.80
N VAL A 74 13.05 4.72 -2.49
CA VAL A 74 14.30 4.58 -1.72
C VAL A 74 14.75 3.11 -1.71
N CYS A 75 13.86 2.17 -1.43
CA CYS A 75 14.17 0.74 -1.49
C CYS A 75 14.60 0.30 -2.90
N ASP A 76 13.89 0.74 -3.95
CA ASP A 76 14.27 0.49 -5.34
C ASP A 76 15.64 1.10 -5.71
N ALA A 77 16.07 2.18 -5.04
CA ALA A 77 17.40 2.75 -5.24
C ALA A 77 18.47 1.83 -4.62
N TYR A 78 18.25 1.31 -3.42
CA TYR A 78 19.18 0.38 -2.79
C TYR A 78 19.27 -0.97 -3.50
N ASP A 79 18.15 -1.48 -4.04
CA ASP A 79 18.14 -2.67 -4.91
C ASP A 79 19.03 -2.49 -6.15
N ARG A 80 19.17 -1.26 -6.64
CA ARG A 80 20.05 -0.91 -7.76
C ARG A 80 21.49 -0.59 -7.33
N GLY A 81 21.80 -0.68 -6.04
CA GLY A 81 23.12 -0.39 -5.48
C GLY A 81 23.46 1.10 -5.42
N VAL A 82 22.45 1.99 -5.38
CA VAL A 82 22.67 3.43 -5.22
C VAL A 82 23.22 3.71 -3.82
N ALA A 83 24.24 4.57 -3.72
CA ALA A 83 24.84 4.93 -2.43
C ALA A 83 23.90 5.81 -1.61
N VAL A 84 23.90 5.64 -0.28
CA VAL A 84 23.06 6.44 0.64
C VAL A 84 23.25 7.94 0.47
N THR A 85 24.47 8.40 0.18
CA THR A 85 24.76 9.83 -0.06
C THR A 85 24.01 10.38 -1.28
N ASP A 86 23.83 9.56 -2.32
CA ASP A 86 23.11 9.97 -3.53
C ASP A 86 21.59 9.94 -3.33
N VAL A 87 21.10 9.00 -2.50
CA VAL A 87 19.68 8.96 -2.09
C VAL A 87 19.33 10.19 -1.25
N VAL A 88 20.16 10.54 -0.25
CA VAL A 88 19.99 11.77 0.55
C VAL A 88 19.97 12.99 -0.35
N ALA A 89 20.95 13.14 -1.25
CA ALA A 89 21.02 14.28 -2.16
C ALA A 89 19.77 14.39 -3.07
N SER A 90 19.20 13.26 -3.49
CA SER A 90 17.98 13.24 -4.30
C SER A 90 16.73 13.70 -3.51
N LEU A 91 16.65 13.34 -2.23
CA LEU A 91 15.61 13.82 -1.32
C LEU A 91 15.78 15.32 -1.04
N GLU A 92 17.00 15.79 -0.83
CA GLU A 92 17.29 17.22 -0.65
C GLU A 92 16.94 18.06 -1.88
N ASP A 93 17.24 17.56 -3.09
CA ASP A 93 16.80 18.20 -4.35
C ASP A 93 15.27 18.24 -4.48
N SER A 94 14.57 17.27 -3.89
CA SER A 94 13.12 17.21 -3.80
C SER A 94 12.52 18.12 -2.71
N GLY A 95 13.36 18.84 -1.95
CA GLY A 95 12.94 19.85 -0.98
C GLY A 95 12.97 19.38 0.50
N PHE A 96 13.41 18.16 0.78
CA PHE A 96 13.59 17.69 2.15
C PHE A 96 14.82 18.34 2.79
N ALA A 97 14.75 18.68 4.07
CA ALA A 97 15.98 18.97 4.81
C ALA A 97 16.78 17.67 5.00
N GLY A 98 18.12 17.75 5.04
CA GLY A 98 18.96 16.55 5.21
C GLY A 98 18.61 15.66 6.42
N TYR A 99 18.14 16.27 7.53
CA TYR A 99 17.62 15.50 8.67
C TYR A 99 16.31 14.75 8.32
N GLU A 100 15.38 15.39 7.63
CA GLU A 100 14.13 14.77 7.18
C GLU A 100 14.39 13.68 6.13
N ALA A 101 15.34 13.90 5.21
CA ALA A 101 15.77 12.90 4.25
C ALA A 101 16.28 11.63 4.95
N GLY A 102 17.14 11.78 5.97
CA GLY A 102 17.61 10.66 6.78
C GLY A 102 16.49 9.94 7.52
N GLN A 103 15.51 10.68 8.06
CA GLN A 103 14.33 10.12 8.70
C GLN A 103 13.49 9.28 7.72
N VAL A 104 13.22 9.80 6.53
CA VAL A 104 12.48 9.07 5.48
C VAL A 104 13.23 7.81 5.06
N ILE A 105 14.53 7.91 4.81
CA ILE A 105 15.36 6.76 4.40
C ILE A 105 15.32 5.66 5.47
N GLY A 106 15.59 6.00 6.74
CA GLY A 106 15.60 5.02 7.82
C GLY A 106 14.25 4.35 8.05
N ALA A 107 13.17 5.12 8.02
CA ALA A 107 11.82 4.56 8.15
C ALA A 107 11.45 3.69 6.94
N ALA A 108 11.81 4.12 5.72
CA ALA A 108 11.57 3.36 4.51
C ALA A 108 12.29 2.00 4.55
N THR A 109 13.59 1.99 4.89
CA THR A 109 14.35 0.74 4.95
C THR A 109 13.85 -0.18 6.04
N ALA A 110 13.59 0.33 7.24
CA ALA A 110 13.08 -0.50 8.34
C ALA A 110 11.68 -1.10 8.04
N THR A 111 10.86 -0.39 7.26
CA THR A 111 9.46 -0.78 7.00
C THR A 111 9.30 -1.64 5.74
N TYR A 112 10.06 -1.35 4.68
CA TYR A 112 9.83 -1.89 3.34
C TYR A 112 10.97 -2.73 2.77
N CYS A 113 12.21 -2.51 3.21
CA CYS A 113 13.37 -3.25 2.71
C CYS A 113 14.43 -3.43 3.81
N PRO A 114 14.12 -4.20 4.87
CA PRO A 114 15.00 -4.36 6.04
C PRO A 114 16.37 -4.96 5.71
N GLU A 115 16.52 -5.63 4.57
CA GLU A 115 17.79 -6.10 4.04
C GLU A 115 18.78 -4.97 3.70
N HIS A 116 18.31 -3.72 3.55
CA HIS A 116 19.13 -2.55 3.21
C HIS A 116 19.43 -1.64 4.42
N GLU A 117 19.11 -2.05 5.65
CA GLU A 117 19.39 -1.24 6.86
C GLU A 117 20.89 -0.90 7.03
N ASP A 118 21.79 -1.81 6.66
CA ASP A 118 23.23 -1.56 6.69
C ASP A 118 23.64 -0.48 5.67
N ALA A 119 23.07 -0.52 4.47
CA ALA A 119 23.33 0.47 3.43
C ALA A 119 22.78 1.86 3.82
N ALA A 120 21.62 1.90 4.50
CA ALA A 120 21.00 3.13 4.98
C ALA A 120 21.73 3.77 6.16
N SER A 121 22.36 2.96 7.02
CA SER A 121 23.13 3.45 8.17
C SER A 121 24.56 3.91 7.82
N GLY A 122 25.03 3.61 6.61
CA GLY A 122 26.32 4.10 6.10
C GLY A 122 27.54 3.43 6.75
N THR A 123 27.39 2.20 7.24
CA THR A 123 28.44 1.40 7.89
C THR A 123 29.19 0.48 6.93
#